data_AF-A0A2M8Z1Q4-F1
#
_entry.id   AF-A0A2M8Z1Q4-F1
#
_cell.length_a   1.000
_cell.length_b   1.000
_cell.length_c   1.000
_cell.angle_alpha   90.00
_cell.angle_beta   90.00
_cell.angle_gamma   90.00
#
_symmetry.space_group_name_H-M   'P 1'
#
loop_
_entity.id
_entity.type
_entity.pdbx_description
1 polymer ?
#
loop_
_entity_poly.entity_id
_entity_poly.type
_entity_poly.pdbx_seq_one_letter_code
_entity_poly.pdbx_strand_id
1 'polypeptide(L)' 'MNMTVTKDTLIGEVLEADRTTAHFFFEMGMHCLGCPASAAETVEEACMVHGVPAEELIDKLNKHMSEQ' A
#
# COMPACT_ATOMS: atom_id res chain seq x y z
N MET A 1 -10.17 -11.12 6.24
CA MET A 1 -10.67 -11.11 4.85
C MET A 1 -9.43 -11.20 3.98
N ASN A 2 -9.29 -12.21 3.12
CA ASN A 2 -8.12 -12.32 2.23
C ASN A 2 -8.31 -11.35 1.06
N MET A 3 -7.77 -10.14 1.19
CA MET A 3 -7.56 -9.24 0.06
C MET A 3 -6.25 -9.64 -0.64
N THR A 4 -6.24 -9.60 -1.96
CA THR A 4 -5.00 -9.69 -2.75
C THR A 4 -4.70 -8.32 -3.33
N VAL A 5 -3.58 -7.74 -2.93
CA VAL A 5 -3.13 -6.44 -3.41
C VAL A 5 -2.53 -6.59 -4.81
N THR A 6 -2.90 -5.67 -5.69
CA THR A 6 -2.37 -5.54 -7.06
C THR A 6 -1.90 -4.10 -7.30
N LYS A 7 -1.29 -3.85 -8.46
CA LYS A 7 -0.82 -2.50 -8.88
C LYS A 7 -1.96 -1.47 -8.91
N ASP A 8 -3.16 -1.91 -9.30
CA ASP A 8 -4.36 -1.07 -9.43
C ASP A 8 -5.13 -0.89 -8.10
N THR A 9 -4.72 -1.59 -7.04
CA THR A 9 -5.38 -1.49 -5.74
C THR A 9 -5.17 -0.10 -5.16
N LEU A 10 -6.22 0.50 -4.61
CA LEU A 10 -6.10 1.79 -3.93
C LEU A 10 -5.45 1.63 -2.56
N ILE A 11 -4.60 2.58 -2.20
CA ILE A 11 -3.93 2.58 -0.88
C ILE A 11 -4.95 2.60 0.25
N GLY A 12 -6.05 3.35 0.08
CA GLY A 12 -7.16 3.36 1.03
C GLY A 12 -7.79 1.98 1.25
N GLU A 13 -7.93 1.17 0.19
CA GLU A 13 -8.47 -0.19 0.28
C GLU A 13 -7.51 -1.12 1.02
N VAL A 14 -6.20 -1.02 0.77
CA VAL A 14 -5.19 -1.80 1.51
C VAL A 14 -5.25 -1.50 3.01
N LEU A 15 -5.32 -0.22 3.36
CA LEU A 15 -5.38 0.22 4.77
C LEU A 15 -6.70 -0.13 5.45
N GLU A 16 -7.81 -0.14 4.70
CA GLU A 16 -9.10 -0.61 5.21
C GLU A 16 -9.07 -2.11 5.49
N ALA A 17 -8.47 -2.89 4.59
CA ALA A 17 -8.34 -4.33 4.74
C ALA A 17 -7.39 -4.70 5.89
N ASP A 18 -6.26 -4.01 6.03
CA ASP A 18 -5.32 -4.18 7.13
C ASP A 18 -4.57 -2.88 7.44
N ARG A 19 -4.92 -2.23 8.55
CA ARG A 19 -4.28 -0.98 9.00
C ARG A 19 -2.82 -1.15 9.40
N THR A 20 -2.36 -2.37 9.70
CA THR A 20 -0.95 -2.62 10.07
C THR A 20 -0.01 -2.49 8.87
N THR A 21 -0.55 -2.54 7.65
CA THR A 21 0.21 -2.29 6.41
C THR A 21 0.70 -0.84 6.26
N ALA A 22 0.15 0.10 7.02
CA ALA A 22 0.52 1.52 7.00
C ALA A 22 2.04 1.74 7.15
N HIS A 23 2.73 0.88 7.91
CA HIS A 23 4.17 0.97 8.11
C HIS A 23 4.96 0.86 6.80
N PHE A 24 4.58 -0.03 5.88
CA PHE A 24 5.27 -0.19 4.59
C PHE A 24 5.18 1.07 3.73
N PHE A 25 4.04 1.79 3.78
CA PHE A 25 3.88 3.06 3.10
C PHE A 25 4.67 4.20 3.77
N PHE A 26 4.84 4.16 5.10
CA PHE A 26 5.71 5.13 5.78
C PHE A 26 7.19 4.93 5.46
N GLU A 27 7.65 3.67 5.30
CA GLU A 27 9.03 3.37 4.90
C GLU A 27 9.40 3.94 3.52
N MET A 28 8.43 3.99 2.58
CA MET A 28 8.62 4.64 1.27
C MET A 28 8.47 6.18 1.30
N GLY A 29 8.18 6.75 2.47
CA GLY A 29 8.09 8.20 2.67
C GLY A 29 6.69 8.79 2.52
N MET A 30 5.63 7.98 2.42
CA MET A 30 4.24 8.45 2.40
C MET A 30 3.74 8.85 3.80
N HIS A 31 4.40 9.83 4.42
CA HIS A 31 3.97 10.37 5.73
C HIS A 31 2.59 11.04 5.68
N CYS A 32 2.12 11.41 4.48
CA CYS A 32 0.79 11.94 4.22
C CYS A 32 -0.28 10.86 3.98
N LEU A 33 -0.05 9.62 4.41
CA LEU A 33 -0.97 8.49 4.19
C LEU A 33 -2.42 8.74 4.64
N GLY A 34 -2.61 9.58 5.67
CA GLY A 34 -3.94 9.96 6.16
C GLY A 34 -4.66 11.04 5.35
N CYS A 35 -4.04 11.59 4.31
CA CYS A 35 -4.70 12.55 3.42
C CYS A 35 -5.61 11.81 2.43
N PRO A 36 -6.81 12.36 2.12
CA PRO A 36 -7.75 11.72 1.20
C PRO A 36 -7.19 11.59 -0.23
N ALA A 37 -6.22 12.43 -0.61
CA ALA A 37 -5.51 12.29 -1.88
C ALA A 37 -4.68 10.99 -1.92
N SER A 38 -3.86 10.75 -0.90
CA SER A 38 -2.99 9.57 -0.81
C SER A 38 -3.79 8.27 -0.77
N ALA A 39 -4.94 8.26 -0.10
CA ALA A 39 -5.81 7.09 -0.05
C ALA A 39 -6.49 6.78 -1.41
N ALA A 40 -6.58 7.76 -2.30
CA ALA A 40 -7.16 7.63 -3.64
C ALA A 40 -6.11 7.30 -4.73
N GLU A 41 -4.82 7.25 -4.38
CA GLU A 41 -3.76 6.79 -5.28
C GLU A 41 -3.73 5.26 -5.33
N THR A 42 -3.42 4.72 -6.52
CA THR A 42 -3.11 3.30 -6.66
C THR A 42 -1.73 2.99 -6.09
N VAL A 43 -1.48 1.71 -5.76
CA VAL A 43 -0.16 1.24 -5.32
C VAL A 43 0.91 1.57 -6.37
N GLU A 44 0.62 1.43 -7.66
CA GLU A 44 1.56 1.77 -8.73
C GLU A 44 1.89 3.26 -8.78
N GLU A 45 0.88 4.15 -8.72
CA GLU A 45 1.08 5.60 -8.74
C GLU A 45 1.96 6.08 -7.59
N ALA A 46 1.65 5.65 -6.36
CA ALA A 46 2.47 6.01 -5.20
C ALA A 46 3.89 5.47 -5.34
N CYS A 47 4.06 4.24 -5.82
CA CYS A 47 5.38 3.66 -6.07
C CYS A 47 6.18 4.46 -7.11
N MET A 48 5.54 4.93 -8.19
CA MET A 48 6.17 5.78 -9.20
C MET A 48 6.63 7.14 -8.63
N VAL A 49 5.82 7.78 -7.80
CA VAL A 49 6.14 9.08 -7.18
C VAL A 49 7.28 8.96 -6.17
N HIS A 50 7.34 7.85 -5.43
CA HIS A 50 8.30 7.63 -4.36
C HIS A 50 9.52 6.79 -4.75
N GLY A 51 9.62 6.37 -6.02
CA GLY A 51 10.77 5.64 -6.55
C GLY A 51 10.93 4.22 -6.00
N VAL A 52 9.82 3.58 -5.62
CA VAL A 52 9.80 2.21 -5.09
C VAL A 52 9.30 1.25 -6.18
N PRO A 53 9.89 0.06 -6.34
CA PRO A 53 9.33 -0.95 -7.23
C PRO A 53 7.96 -1.44 -6.71
N ALA A 54 6.90 -1.25 -7.49
CA ALA A 54 5.54 -1.64 -7.09
C ALA A 54 5.44 -3.14 -6.73
N GLU A 55 6.15 -4.00 -7.44
CA GLU A 55 6.16 -5.44 -7.18
C GLU A 55 6.74 -5.79 -5.81
N GLU A 56 7.80 -5.10 -5.37
CA GLU A 56 8.35 -5.33 -4.02
C GLU A 56 7.37 -4.93 -2.92
N LEU A 57 6.63 -3.83 -3.10
CA LEU A 57 5.63 -3.41 -2.13
C LEU A 57 4.45 -4.38 -2.11
N ILE A 58 3.95 -4.77 -3.28
CA ILE A 58 2.84 -5.73 -3.42
C ILE A 58 3.17 -7.06 -2.75
N ASP A 59 4.38 -7.59 -2.96
CA ASP A 59 4.82 -8.85 -2.34
C ASP A 59 4.88 -8.72 -0.82
N LYS A 60 5.44 -7.62 -0.29
CA LYS A 60 5.47 -7.35 1.15
C LYS A 60 4.07 -7.27 1.74
N LEU A 61 3.16 -6.53 1.10
CA LEU A 61 1.78 -6.36 1.55
C LEU A 61 1.02 -7.70 1.54
N ASN A 62 1.03 -8.41 0.42
CA ASN A 62 0.34 -9.70 0.30
C ASN A 62 0.89 -10.74 1.27
N LYS A 63 2.21 -10.80 1.45
CA LYS A 63 2.84 -11.70 2.42
C LYS A 63 2.41 -11.35 3.84
N HIS A 64 2.53 -10.08 4.23
CA HIS A 64 2.13 -9.62 5.55
C HIS A 64 0.67 -9.95 5.84
N MET A 65 -0.24 -9.66 4.91
CA MET A 65 -1.68 -9.93 5.04
C MET A 65 -2.04 -11.42 5.02
N SER A 66 -1.15 -12.30 4.52
CA SER A 66 -1.35 -13.75 4.50
C SER A 66 -0.76 -14.46 5.73
N GLU A 67 0.17 -13.82 6.45
CA GLU A 67 0.86 -14.38 7.62
C GLU A 67 0.20 -13.95 8.96
N GLN A 68 -0.89 -13.17 8.93
CA GLN A 68 -1.75 -12.86 10.09
C GLN A 68 -2.81 -13.94 10.31
#